data_AF-A0A6I1W0J7-F1
#
_entry.id   AF-A0A6I1W0J7-F1
#
_cell.length_a   1.000
_cell.length_b   1.000
_cell.length_c   1.000
_cell.angle_alpha   90.00
_cell.angle_beta   90.00
_cell.angle_gamma   90.00
#
_symmetry.space_group_name_H-M   'P 1'
#
loop_
_entity.id
_entity.type
_entity.pdbx_description
1 polymer ?
#
loop_
_entity_poly.entity_id
_entity_poly.type
_entity_poly.pdbx_seq_one_letter_code
_entity_poly.pdbx_strand_id
1 'polypeptide(L)'
;AWLAAQGHEVRVVTAPPYYPDWKVWQGFSAWRFNKRQEAGVTVIRCPLYVPARPTAVKRLLHLASFSLSSAFAVLAQLRWKPELVILVVPTLFCAPQALALAKLVGATSVLHVQDYEVDALFGLSIAKGEKLKRWAFAVERALLRSF
;
A
#
# COMPACT_ATOMS: atom_id res chain seq x y z
N ALA A 1 -9.00 -5.75 -16.49
CA ALA A 1 -9.39 -6.27 -15.15
C ALA A 1 -9.67 -7.77 -15.24
N TRP A 2 -8.63 -8.61 -15.17
CA TRP A 2 -8.78 -10.06 -15.45
C TRP A 2 -9.64 -10.78 -14.40
N LEU A 3 -9.38 -10.62 -13.10
CA LEU A 3 -10.17 -11.25 -12.02
C LEU A 3 -11.66 -10.88 -12.07
N ALA A 4 -11.96 -9.59 -12.30
CA ALA A 4 -13.35 -9.14 -12.46
C ALA A 4 -14.01 -9.77 -13.70
N ALA A 5 -13.27 -9.91 -14.81
CA ALA A 5 -13.76 -10.59 -16.00
C ALA A 5 -13.99 -12.10 -15.79
N GLN A 6 -13.35 -12.71 -14.78
CA GLN A 6 -13.62 -14.09 -14.35
C GLN A 6 -14.80 -14.21 -13.35
N GLY A 7 -15.49 -13.11 -13.05
CA GLY A 7 -16.67 -13.11 -12.17
C GLY A 7 -16.41 -12.83 -10.69
N HIS A 8 -15.18 -12.50 -10.30
CA HIS A 8 -14.87 -12.13 -8.92
C HIS A 8 -15.28 -10.67 -8.62
N GLU A 9 -15.83 -10.40 -7.44
CA GLU A 9 -15.95 -9.03 -6.94
C GLU A 9 -14.57 -8.52 -6.51
N VAL A 10 -14.07 -7.49 -7.19
CA VAL A 10 -12.73 -6.96 -6.92
C VAL A 10 -12.82 -5.53 -6.40
N ARG A 11 -12.10 -5.27 -5.30
CA ARG A 11 -11.88 -3.93 -4.77
C ARG A 11 -10.40 -3.63 -4.70
N VAL A 12 -10.01 -2.47 -5.21
CA VAL A 12 -8.62 -2.00 -5.22
C VAL A 12 -8.53 -0.74 -4.36
N VAL A 13 -7.64 -0.76 -3.37
CA VAL A 13 -7.26 0.43 -2.60
C VAL A 13 -5.91 0.90 -3.12
N THR A 14 -5.83 2.13 -3.61
CA THR A 14 -4.62 2.63 -4.29
C THR A 14 -4.45 4.13 -4.11
N ALA A 15 -3.30 4.66 -4.52
CA ALA A 15 -3.05 6.09 -4.60
C ALA A 15 -3.72 6.69 -5.87
N PRO A 16 -4.04 7.99 -5.91
CA PRO A 16 -4.20 8.69 -7.18
C PRO A 16 -2.93 8.56 -8.02
N PRO A 17 -3.03 8.55 -9.35
CA PRO A 17 -1.86 8.44 -10.22
C PRO A 17 -0.97 9.68 -10.06
N TYR A 18 0.32 9.45 -9.85
CA TYR A 18 1.32 10.51 -9.65
C TYR A 18 2.68 10.24 -10.32
N TYR A 19 2.98 8.99 -10.66
CA TYR A 19 4.24 8.57 -11.29
C TYR A 19 4.06 8.54 -12.82
N PRO A 20 5.07 8.91 -13.63
CA PRO A 20 6.46 9.26 -13.27
C PRO A 20 6.68 10.69 -12.79
N ASP A 21 5.68 11.57 -12.91
CA ASP A 21 5.83 13.02 -12.77
C ASP A 21 6.08 13.52 -11.34
N TRP A 22 5.95 12.65 -10.32
CA TRP A 22 5.90 13.03 -8.91
C TRP A 22 4.89 14.15 -8.64
N LYS A 23 3.76 14.09 -9.35
CA LYS A 23 2.67 15.06 -9.27
C LYS A 23 1.36 14.36 -9.58
N VAL A 24 0.35 14.56 -8.72
CA VAL A 24 -0.98 14.01 -8.94
C VAL A 24 -1.54 14.53 -10.27
N TRP A 25 -1.97 13.61 -11.12
CA TRP A 25 -2.49 13.94 -12.45
C TRP A 25 -3.77 14.77 -12.39
N GLN A 26 -4.03 15.52 -13.46
CA GLN A 26 -5.24 16.32 -13.57
C GLN A 26 -6.50 15.44 -13.45
N GLY A 27 -7.51 15.94 -12.74
CA GLY A 27 -8.75 15.20 -12.46
C GLY A 27 -8.68 14.32 -11.20
N PHE A 28 -7.52 14.18 -10.58
CA PHE A 28 -7.34 13.49 -9.30
C PHE A 28 -7.00 14.47 -8.16
N SER A 29 -7.11 14.00 -6.92
CA SER A 29 -6.80 14.77 -5.72
C SER A 29 -5.83 14.02 -4.83
N ALA A 30 -4.80 14.73 -4.34
CA ALA A 30 -3.88 14.22 -3.34
C ALA A 30 -4.50 14.15 -1.92
N TRP A 31 -5.62 14.82 -1.69
CA TRP A 31 -6.13 15.12 -0.35
C TRP A 31 -7.54 14.59 -0.10
N ARG A 32 -8.16 13.92 -1.07
CA ARG A 32 -9.54 13.43 -0.96
C ARG A 32 -9.60 11.96 -1.30
N PHE A 33 -10.39 11.22 -0.54
CA PHE A 33 -10.80 9.88 -0.93
C PHE A 33 -11.70 9.96 -2.16
N ASN A 34 -11.53 9.02 -3.08
CA ASN A 34 -12.39 8.89 -4.24
C ASN A 34 -12.69 7.42 -4.51
N LYS A 35 -13.98 7.05 -4.52
CA LYS A 35 -14.43 5.69 -4.85
C LYS A 35 -15.14 5.72 -6.21
N ARG A 36 -14.71 4.88 -7.14
CA ARG A 36 -15.30 4.73 -8.49
C ARG A 36 -15.37 3.27 -8.91
N GLN A 37 -16.25 2.96 -9.85
CA GLN A 37 -16.27 1.69 -10.57
C GLN A 37 -15.50 1.84 -11.89
N GLU A 38 -14.52 0.98 -12.13
CA GLU A 38 -13.66 1.00 -13.30
C GLU A 38 -13.47 -0.41 -13.83
N ALA A 39 -13.96 -0.70 -15.05
CA ALA A 39 -13.85 -2.01 -15.68
C ALA A 39 -14.28 -3.20 -14.78
N GLY A 40 -15.39 -3.03 -14.04
CA GLY A 40 -15.93 -4.03 -13.11
C GLY A 40 -15.22 -4.10 -11.76
N VAL A 41 -14.29 -3.18 -11.46
CA VAL A 41 -13.54 -3.11 -10.21
C VAL A 41 -13.91 -1.86 -9.43
N THR A 42 -14.19 -2.02 -8.13
CA THR A 42 -14.33 -0.86 -7.23
C THR A 42 -12.95 -0.32 -6.88
N VAL A 43 -12.59 0.85 -7.38
CA VAL A 43 -11.32 1.53 -7.10
C VAL A 43 -11.53 2.60 -6.05
N ILE A 44 -10.79 2.49 -4.95
CA ILE A 44 -10.76 3.45 -3.84
C ILE A 44 -9.39 4.12 -3.85
N ARG A 45 -9.35 5.38 -4.27
CA ARG A 45 -8.14 6.21 -4.25
C ARG A 45 -8.03 6.94 -2.92
N CYS A 46 -6.91 6.78 -2.25
CA CYS A 46 -6.65 7.34 -0.93
C CYS A 46 -5.71 8.56 -1.02
N PRO A 47 -5.89 9.56 -0.15
CA PRO A 47 -4.97 10.70 -0.06
C PRO A 47 -3.51 10.28 0.14
N LEU A 48 -2.56 11.03 -0.41
CA LEU A 48 -1.15 10.86 -0.09
C LEU A 48 -0.36 12.15 -0.28
N TYR A 49 0.73 12.26 0.48
CA TYR A 49 1.72 13.31 0.29
C TYR A 49 2.60 12.99 -0.91
N VAL A 50 2.56 13.80 -1.97
CA VAL A 50 3.47 13.66 -3.12
C VAL A 50 4.51 14.80 -3.09
N PRO A 51 5.81 14.50 -2.87
CA PRO A 51 6.84 15.53 -2.85
C PRO A 51 7.23 15.96 -4.27
N ALA A 52 7.34 17.27 -4.50
CA ALA A 52 7.84 17.81 -5.78
C ALA A 52 9.31 17.44 -6.09
N ARG A 53 10.11 17.14 -5.05
CA ARG A 53 11.49 16.65 -5.17
C ARG A 53 11.69 15.47 -4.21
N PRO A 54 11.81 14.22 -4.70
CA PRO A 54 11.82 13.05 -3.85
C PRO A 54 13.21 12.83 -3.23
N THR A 55 13.37 13.26 -1.97
CA THR A 55 14.51 12.86 -1.12
C THR A 55 14.16 11.61 -0.31
N ALA A 56 15.14 10.91 0.26
CA ALA A 56 14.90 9.68 1.03
C ALA A 56 13.86 9.86 2.16
N VAL A 57 13.99 10.93 2.95
CA VAL A 57 13.02 11.26 4.01
C VAL A 57 11.63 11.59 3.44
N LYS A 58 11.56 12.35 2.34
CA LYS A 58 10.28 12.69 1.70
C LYS A 58 9.61 11.47 1.07
N ARG A 59 10.37 10.51 0.55
CA ARG A 59 9.86 9.21 0.09
C ARG A 59 9.30 8.41 1.26
N LEU A 60 9.99 8.38 2.40
CA LEU A 60 9.46 7.75 3.61
C LEU A 60 8.13 8.38 4.06
N LEU A 61 8.06 9.72 4.10
CA LEU A 61 6.82 10.43 4.43
C LEU A 61 5.71 10.18 3.40
N HIS A 62 6.05 10.09 2.12
CA HIS A 62 5.13 9.73 1.04
C HIS A 62 4.51 8.35 1.30
N LEU A 63 5.33 7.32 1.52
CA LEU A 63 4.88 5.95 1.80
C LEU A 63 4.06 5.88 3.09
N ALA A 64 4.51 6.54 4.16
CA ALA A 64 3.81 6.57 5.45
C ALA A 64 2.45 7.28 5.35
N SER A 65 2.38 8.40 4.63
CA SER A 65 1.12 9.14 4.44
C SER A 65 0.07 8.31 3.69
N PHE A 66 0.50 7.55 2.68
CA PHE A 66 -0.37 6.65 1.93
C PHE A 66 -0.81 5.45 2.79
N SER A 67 0.10 4.86 3.57
CA SER A 67 -0.27 3.76 4.46
C SER A 67 -1.31 4.21 5.49
N LEU A 68 -1.12 5.37 6.11
CA LEU A 68 -2.07 5.91 7.08
C LEU A 68 -3.45 6.16 6.46
N SER A 69 -3.50 6.81 5.29
CA SER A 69 -4.78 7.12 4.65
C SER A 69 -5.49 5.86 4.12
N SER A 70 -4.75 4.92 3.53
CA SER A 70 -5.30 3.68 2.99
C SER A 70 -5.76 2.72 4.08
N ALA A 71 -5.18 2.75 5.28
CA ALA A 71 -5.62 1.96 6.42
C ALA A 71 -7.13 2.14 6.70
N PHE A 72 -7.64 3.38 6.62
CA PHE A 72 -9.07 3.63 6.78
C PHE A 72 -9.91 2.94 5.70
N ALA A 73 -9.48 3.00 4.43
CA ALA A 73 -10.18 2.37 3.32
C ALA A 73 -10.14 0.84 3.38
N VAL A 74 -9.00 0.27 3.79
CA VAL A 74 -8.79 -1.18 3.98
C VAL A 74 -9.65 -1.69 5.14
N LEU A 75 -9.59 -1.06 6.31
CA LEU A 75 -10.37 -1.48 7.48
C LEU A 75 -11.88 -1.27 7.29
N ALA A 76 -12.30 -0.31 6.45
CA ALA A 76 -13.70 -0.19 6.06
C ALA A 76 -14.23 -1.42 5.29
N GLN A 77 -13.35 -2.27 4.74
CA GLN A 77 -13.74 -3.51 4.07
C GLN A 77 -14.07 -4.67 5.01
N LEU A 78 -13.98 -4.49 6.34
CA LEU A 78 -14.40 -5.52 7.31
C LEU A 78 -15.84 -6.00 7.08
N ARG A 79 -16.74 -5.11 6.64
CA ARG A 79 -18.13 -5.46 6.32
C ARG A 79 -18.28 -6.19 4.98
N TRP A 80 -17.34 -5.98 4.07
CA TRP A 80 -17.34 -6.67 2.78
C TRP A 80 -16.85 -8.12 2.92
N LYS A 81 -15.97 -8.40 3.90
CA LYS A 81 -15.44 -9.73 4.21
C LYS A 81 -14.82 -10.41 2.98
N PRO A 82 -13.72 -9.85 2.43
CA PRO A 82 -13.02 -10.51 1.33
C PRO A 82 -12.51 -11.89 1.72
N GLU A 83 -12.47 -12.81 0.76
CA GLU A 83 -11.86 -14.14 0.91
C GLU A 83 -10.35 -14.11 0.64
N LEU A 84 -9.88 -13.13 -0.14
CA LEU A 84 -8.49 -12.96 -0.52
C LEU A 84 -8.08 -11.49 -0.40
N VAL A 85 -6.97 -11.24 0.30
CA VAL A 85 -6.35 -9.91 0.43
C VAL A 85 -4.95 -9.95 -0.18
N ILE A 86 -4.76 -9.25 -1.30
CA ILE A 86 -3.47 -9.17 -1.99
C ILE A 86 -2.84 -7.81 -1.69
N LEU A 87 -1.66 -7.82 -1.06
CA LEU A 87 -0.81 -6.64 -0.92
C LEU A 87 0.24 -6.64 -2.03
N VAL A 88 0.18 -5.67 -2.92
CA VAL A 88 1.23 -5.42 -3.92
C VAL A 88 2.23 -4.41 -3.34
N VAL A 89 3.50 -4.79 -3.20
CA VAL A 89 4.56 -3.88 -2.73
C VAL A 89 5.21 -3.16 -3.92
N PRO A 90 5.70 -1.92 -3.71
CA PRO A 90 6.79 -1.62 -2.77
C PRO A 90 6.36 -1.14 -1.37
N THR A 91 5.11 -0.73 -1.13
CA THR A 91 4.70 -0.19 0.18
C THR A 91 4.48 -1.27 1.24
N LEU A 92 5.54 -1.89 1.77
CA LEU A 92 5.47 -2.76 2.96
C LEU A 92 4.89 -2.05 4.19
N PHE A 93 4.90 -0.72 4.21
CA PHE A 93 4.18 0.10 5.17
C PHE A 93 2.68 -0.24 5.23
N CYS A 94 2.12 -0.84 4.18
CA CYS A 94 0.72 -1.24 4.13
C CYS A 94 0.43 -2.67 4.65
N ALA A 95 1.47 -3.43 5.00
CA ALA A 95 1.35 -4.78 5.51
C ALA A 95 0.50 -4.90 6.79
N PRO A 96 0.64 -4.01 7.80
CA PRO A 96 -0.14 -4.13 9.03
C PRO A 96 -1.65 -4.10 8.77
N GLN A 97 -2.16 -3.16 7.96
CA GLN A 97 -3.59 -3.07 7.67
C GLN A 97 -4.10 -4.21 6.78
N ALA A 98 -3.29 -4.71 5.84
CA ALA A 98 -3.67 -5.84 4.99
C ALA A 98 -3.80 -7.13 5.82
N LEU A 99 -2.81 -7.40 6.67
CA LEU A 99 -2.81 -8.55 7.58
C LEU A 99 -3.93 -8.44 8.62
N ALA A 100 -4.17 -7.23 9.17
CA ALA A 100 -5.25 -7.01 10.11
C ALA A 100 -6.61 -7.32 9.48
N LEU A 101 -6.88 -6.80 8.27
CA LEU A 101 -8.12 -7.10 7.55
C LEU A 101 -8.26 -8.61 7.31
N ALA A 102 -7.22 -9.26 6.77
CA ALA A 102 -7.25 -10.68 6.46
C ALA A 102 -7.52 -11.54 7.71
N LYS A 103 -6.82 -11.28 8.82
CA LYS A 103 -7.01 -12.00 10.09
C LYS A 103 -8.41 -11.76 10.68
N LEU A 104 -8.91 -10.54 10.64
CA LEU A 104 -10.22 -10.19 11.22
C LEU A 104 -11.40 -10.77 10.45
N VAL A 105 -11.26 -10.99 9.14
CA VAL A 105 -12.31 -11.58 8.31
C VAL A 105 -12.08 -13.06 7.97
N GLY A 106 -10.95 -13.63 8.36
CA GLY A 106 -10.56 -15.01 8.01
C GLY A 106 -10.14 -15.20 6.55
N ALA A 107 -9.67 -14.14 5.87
CA ALA A 107 -9.21 -14.21 4.48
C ALA A 107 -7.83 -14.84 4.35
N THR A 108 -7.54 -15.40 3.19
CA THR A 108 -6.16 -15.65 2.76
C THR A 108 -5.46 -14.33 2.46
N SER A 109 -4.25 -14.14 2.98
CA SER A 109 -3.40 -12.99 2.65
C SER A 109 -2.30 -13.40 1.68
N VAL A 110 -2.03 -12.58 0.66
CA VAL A 110 -0.94 -12.80 -0.30
C VAL A 110 -0.11 -11.53 -0.40
N LEU A 111 1.20 -11.66 -0.30
CA LEU A 111 2.15 -10.60 -0.59
C LEU A 111 2.71 -10.79 -2.01
N HIS A 112 2.48 -9.83 -2.89
CA HIS A 112 3.02 -9.83 -4.24
C HIS A 112 4.14 -8.78 -4.35
N VAL A 113 5.38 -9.26 -4.45
CA VAL A 113 6.58 -8.43 -4.62
C VAL A 113 6.84 -8.20 -6.10
N GLN A 114 6.57 -6.97 -6.57
CA GLN A 114 6.83 -6.58 -7.96
C GLN A 114 8.23 -5.98 -8.16
N ASP A 115 8.71 -5.22 -7.18
CA ASP A 115 10.02 -4.56 -7.27
C ASP A 115 10.66 -4.47 -5.87
N TYR A 116 11.98 -4.65 -5.80
CA TYR A 116 12.79 -4.54 -4.59
C TYR A 116 13.14 -3.08 -4.28
N GLU A 117 12.29 -2.12 -4.64
CA GLU A 117 12.51 -0.68 -4.46
C GLU A 117 12.75 -0.31 -2.97
N VAL A 118 12.23 -1.13 -2.07
CA VAL A 118 12.46 -1.07 -0.63
C VAL A 118 13.94 -1.33 -0.26
N ASP A 119 14.59 -2.33 -0.87
CA ASP A 119 16.01 -2.61 -0.64
C ASP A 119 16.92 -1.48 -1.15
N ALA A 120 16.51 -0.79 -2.21
CA ALA A 120 17.22 0.41 -2.67
C ALA A 120 17.06 1.59 -1.69
N LEU A 121 15.86 1.78 -1.11
CA LEU A 121 15.58 2.84 -0.12
C LEU A 121 16.23 2.58 1.25
N PHE A 122 16.23 1.34 1.74
CA PHE A 122 16.93 0.96 2.97
C PHE A 122 18.44 0.86 2.78
N GLY A 123 18.88 0.39 1.61
CA GLY A 123 20.29 0.34 1.21
C GLY A 123 20.93 1.73 1.11
N LEU A 124 20.15 2.79 0.85
CA LEU A 124 20.72 4.07 0.47
C LEU A 124 21.15 5.03 1.58
N SER A 125 20.61 5.07 2.82
CA SER A 125 21.14 5.87 3.98
C SER A 125 20.06 6.45 4.92
N ILE A 126 19.33 5.64 5.71
CA ILE A 126 18.52 6.20 6.81
C ILE A 126 18.90 5.68 8.21
N ALA A 127 19.52 4.51 8.35
CA ALA A 127 19.94 4.03 9.67
C ALA A 127 21.46 4.11 9.83
N LYS A 128 21.97 5.20 10.40
CA LYS A 128 23.36 5.28 10.92
C LYS A 128 23.56 4.44 12.20
N GLY A 129 22.49 3.86 12.77
CA GLY A 129 22.52 3.04 13.98
C GLY A 129 22.29 1.55 13.72
N GLU A 130 23.23 0.71 14.14
CA GLU A 130 23.18 -0.76 13.98
C GLU A 130 21.94 -1.39 14.64
N LYS A 131 21.50 -0.86 15.78
CA LYS A 131 20.28 -1.31 16.49
C LYS A 131 19.00 -1.07 15.69
N LEU A 132 18.89 0.08 15.03
CA LEU A 132 17.72 0.44 14.22
C LEU A 132 17.62 -0.44 12.97
N LYS A 133 18.77 -0.76 12.34
CA LYS A 133 18.81 -1.73 11.23
C LYS A 133 18.31 -3.10 11.67
N ARG A 134 18.83 -3.64 12.77
CA ARG A 134 18.40 -4.95 13.29
C ARG A 134 16.91 -4.98 13.60
N TRP A 135 16.37 -3.90 14.17
CA TRP A 135 14.94 -3.78 14.44
C TRP A 135 14.11 -3.75 13.16
N ALA A 136 14.51 -2.94 12.16
CA ALA A 136 13.83 -2.90 10.87
C ALA A 136 13.83 -4.26 10.16
N PHE A 137 14.97 -4.97 10.13
CA PHE A 137 15.05 -6.32 9.57
C PHE A 137 14.20 -7.34 10.33
N ALA A 138 14.11 -7.23 11.65
CA ALA A 138 13.25 -8.11 12.45
C ALA A 138 11.77 -7.87 12.13
N VAL A 139 11.35 -6.61 12.01
CA VAL A 139 9.98 -6.24 11.62
C VAL A 139 9.67 -6.73 10.22
N GLU A 140 10.56 -6.48 9.26
CA GLU A 140 10.41 -6.96 7.88
C GLU A 140 10.26 -8.49 7.84
N ARG A 141 11.19 -9.22 8.46
CA ARG A 141 11.13 -10.69 8.53
C ARG A 141 9.83 -11.18 9.17
N ALA A 142 9.36 -10.52 10.24
CA ALA A 142 8.11 -10.89 10.89
C ALA A 142 6.90 -10.66 9.98
N LEU A 143 6.87 -9.54 9.25
CA LEU A 143 5.80 -9.23 8.28
C LEU A 143 5.79 -10.23 7.13
N LEU A 144 6.95 -10.51 6.53
CA LEU A 144 7.06 -11.46 5.41
C LEU A 144 6.61 -12.89 5.80
N ARG A 145 6.83 -13.30 7.05
CA ARG A 145 6.36 -14.59 7.58
C ARG A 145 4.88 -14.64 7.95
N SER A 146 4.21 -13.48 7.98
CA SER A 146 2.82 -13.37 8.42
C SER A 146 1.82 -13.41 7.26
N PHE A 147 2.31 -13.32 6.01
CA PHE A 147 1.55 -13.60 4.80
C PHE A 147 1.68 -15.08 4.45
#